data_AF-A0A915DH65-F1
#
_entry.id   AF-A0A915DH65-F1
#
_cell.length_a   1.000
_cell.length_b   1.000
_cell.length_c   1.000
_cell.angle_alpha   90.00
_cell.angle_beta   90.00
_cell.angle_gamma   90.00
#
_symmetry.space_group_name_H-M   'P 1'
#
loop_
_entity.id
_entity.type
_entity.pdbx_description
1 polymer ?
#
loop_
_entity_poly.entity_id
_entity_poly.type
_entity_poly.pdbx_seq_one_letter_code
_entity_poly.pdbx_strand_id
1 'polypeptide(L)'
;MTTYSHSHACQPIATISRFKGHPRLLGVLFLWCCFYCICYLLGAARASIVNVGLILENAKDADAAVQLLIKANDKLVQSKLTNNFQLAVQTKGNVGCGAGPDGSGNGAWIAADLYYERNVTAFFGPVCSDDIELISRVASSWNVIQFNFWRDYHLDVDVTTIVQMSTMSASNVATNVVAVLTAQSWQKIALITCSSCFPDFNADEGRFNTMKNVLTDQNIDIVVSLDLSVSQTTSAEDLAPLLKSIKNQARVIVSLFGNTMRSLAGILQELFESNAIGRNRGDEFVPIIIVSEYTTENVDRPWQTNEAGGIDAETFYLYKQAIVVMDNFAMEMGIQNNPMLMTYMQLYESYWMYANFLDLSYKRSKCKTYIWMVTMFEATWSRMELLKDLLDKFCLIPTAKDWLLSEYS
;
A
#
# COMPACT_ATOMS: atom_id res chain seq x y z
N MET A 1 -16.08 -23.25 -6.50
CA MET A 1 -15.22 -22.80 -5.39
C MET A 1 -16.10 -22.50 -4.20
N THR A 2 -15.92 -23.28 -3.14
CA THR A 2 -16.71 -23.30 -1.91
C THR A 2 -16.57 -21.99 -1.12
N THR A 3 -17.69 -21.32 -0.89
CA THR A 3 -17.81 -20.14 -0.03
C THR A 3 -17.80 -20.56 1.44
N TYR A 4 -16.69 -20.31 2.13
CA TYR A 4 -16.64 -20.39 3.59
C TYR A 4 -17.21 -19.09 4.18
N SER A 5 -18.49 -19.12 4.54
CA SER A 5 -19.16 -18.11 5.34
C SER A 5 -19.13 -18.54 6.81
N HIS A 6 -18.13 -18.11 7.57
CA HIS A 6 -18.22 -18.14 9.04
C HIS A 6 -18.73 -16.80 9.54
N SER A 7 -20.05 -16.67 9.63
CA SER A 7 -20.71 -15.63 10.41
C SER A 7 -20.83 -16.09 11.86
N HIS A 8 -19.86 -15.73 12.69
CA HIS A 8 -20.09 -15.69 14.14
C HIS A 8 -20.93 -14.44 14.44
N ALA A 9 -22.24 -14.57 14.27
CA ALA A 9 -23.19 -13.60 14.79
C ALA A 9 -23.15 -13.66 16.33
N CYS A 10 -22.92 -12.52 16.98
CA CYS A 10 -23.17 -12.39 18.42
C CYS A 10 -24.66 -12.67 18.69
N GLN A 11 -24.97 -13.85 19.21
CA GLN A 11 -26.32 -14.18 19.64
C GLN A 11 -26.59 -13.59 21.04
N PRO A 12 -27.73 -12.94 21.27
CA PRO A 12 -28.11 -12.48 22.60
C PRO A 12 -28.47 -13.68 23.49
N ILE A 13 -27.80 -13.79 24.64
CA ILE A 13 -28.10 -14.79 25.66
C ILE A 13 -29.36 -14.38 26.44
N ALA A 14 -30.35 -15.27 26.37
CA ALA A 14 -31.44 -15.62 27.29
C ALA A 14 -32.10 -14.58 28.24
N THR A 15 -33.43 -14.66 28.20
CA THR A 15 -34.47 -14.02 29.01
C THR A 15 -34.26 -14.14 30.53
N ILE A 16 -34.18 -12.99 31.23
CA ILE A 16 -34.16 -12.91 32.70
C ILE A 16 -35.59 -13.04 33.23
N SER A 17 -35.97 -14.23 33.71
CA SER A 17 -37.29 -14.50 34.30
C SER A 17 -37.18 -15.09 35.71
N ARG A 18 -36.75 -14.26 36.70
CA ARG A 18 -37.09 -14.41 38.14
C ARG A 18 -36.42 -13.31 38.97
N PHE A 19 -37.13 -12.21 39.20
CA PHE A 19 -36.83 -11.27 40.28
C PHE A 19 -38.08 -11.13 41.16
N LYS A 20 -38.10 -11.80 42.31
CA LYS A 20 -39.04 -11.54 43.40
C LYS A 20 -38.21 -11.08 44.61
N GLY A 21 -38.39 -9.83 45.07
CA GLY A 21 -38.03 -9.50 46.46
C GLY A 21 -37.50 -8.11 46.82
N HIS A 22 -37.03 -7.24 45.91
CA HIS A 22 -36.44 -5.95 46.33
C HIS A 22 -36.82 -4.74 45.43
N PRO A 23 -37.79 -3.90 45.85
CA PRO A 23 -38.26 -2.77 45.06
C PRO A 23 -37.21 -1.67 44.86
N ARG A 24 -36.25 -1.53 45.79
CA ARG A 24 -35.13 -0.57 45.65
C ARG A 24 -34.11 -0.99 44.58
N LEU A 25 -33.85 -2.30 44.44
CA LEU A 25 -32.95 -2.81 43.42
C LEU A 25 -33.55 -2.69 42.01
N LEU A 26 -34.87 -2.94 41.91
CA LEU A 26 -35.62 -2.71 40.67
C LEU A 26 -35.60 -1.25 40.24
N GLY A 27 -35.70 -0.30 41.18
CA GLY A 27 -35.60 1.13 40.87
C GLY A 27 -34.23 1.54 40.32
N VAL A 28 -33.14 1.02 40.89
CA VAL A 28 -31.77 1.30 40.41
C VAL A 28 -31.53 0.65 39.06
N LEU A 29 -31.95 -0.61 38.86
CA LEU A 29 -31.87 -1.29 37.56
C LEU A 29 -32.71 -0.60 36.49
N PHE A 30 -33.89 -0.09 36.85
CA PHE A 30 -34.75 0.64 35.92
C PHE A 30 -34.15 2.00 35.54
N LEU A 31 -33.60 2.74 36.49
CA LEU A 31 -32.87 3.98 36.22
C LEU A 31 -31.61 3.74 35.37
N TRP A 32 -30.88 2.65 35.63
CA TRP A 32 -29.74 2.24 34.80
C TRP A 32 -30.18 1.86 33.39
N CYS A 33 -31.23 1.05 33.23
CA CYS A 33 -31.81 0.71 31.92
C CYS A 33 -32.36 1.94 31.19
N CYS A 34 -33.01 2.86 31.88
CA CYS A 34 -33.50 4.10 31.31
C CYS A 34 -32.35 5.00 30.87
N PHE A 35 -31.30 5.16 31.69
CA PHE A 35 -30.11 5.92 31.30
C PHE A 35 -29.39 5.26 30.13
N TYR A 36 -29.29 3.93 30.09
CA TYR A 36 -28.71 3.18 28.97
C TYR A 36 -29.56 3.29 27.70
N CYS A 37 -30.89 3.14 27.79
CA CYS A 37 -31.79 3.34 26.65
C CYS A 37 -31.73 4.77 26.15
N ILE A 38 -31.66 5.76 27.05
CA ILE A 38 -31.50 7.17 26.69
C ILE A 38 -30.13 7.40 26.03
N CYS A 39 -29.04 6.81 26.53
CA CYS A 39 -27.72 6.88 25.89
C CYS A 39 -27.66 6.12 24.55
N TYR A 40 -28.40 5.03 24.39
CA TYR A 40 -28.47 4.25 23.15
C TYR A 40 -29.37 4.92 22.10
N LEU A 41 -30.45 5.57 22.54
CA LEU A 41 -31.39 6.35 21.71
C LEU A 41 -30.84 7.73 21.34
N LEU A 42 -30.17 8.44 22.27
CA LEU A 42 -29.42 9.67 21.99
C LEU A 42 -28.12 9.38 21.23
N GLY A 43 -27.57 8.17 21.40
CA GLY A 43 -26.48 7.61 20.63
C GLY A 43 -26.92 6.92 19.33
N ALA A 44 -28.12 7.25 18.82
CA ALA A 44 -28.47 6.99 17.42
C ALA A 44 -27.39 7.68 16.56
N ALA A 45 -26.40 6.86 16.21
CA ALA A 45 -25.07 7.30 15.82
C ALA A 45 -25.16 8.25 14.63
N ARG A 46 -24.86 9.54 14.85
CA ARG A 46 -24.40 10.37 13.75
C ARG A 46 -23.19 9.66 13.16
N ALA A 47 -23.23 9.38 11.86
CA ALA A 47 -22.08 8.83 11.16
C ALA A 47 -20.85 9.69 11.49
N SER A 48 -19.82 9.07 12.05
CA SER A 48 -18.60 9.79 12.41
C SER A 48 -17.94 10.32 11.13
N ILE A 49 -17.63 11.61 11.06
CA ILE A 49 -16.88 12.16 9.94
C ILE A 49 -15.40 11.87 10.20
N VAL A 50 -14.77 11.19 9.25
CA VAL A 50 -13.34 10.88 9.25
C VAL A 50 -12.69 11.72 8.17
N ASN A 51 -11.87 12.68 8.59
CA ASN A 51 -11.14 13.55 7.68
C ASN A 51 -9.93 12.81 7.11
N VAL A 52 -9.71 12.96 5.81
CA VAL A 52 -8.55 12.41 5.09
C VAL A 52 -7.89 13.51 4.27
N GLY A 53 -6.56 13.55 4.29
CA GLY A 53 -5.77 14.56 3.60
C GLY A 53 -5.36 14.10 2.21
N LEU A 54 -5.49 14.96 1.21
CA LEU A 54 -5.01 14.74 -0.15
C LEU A 54 -3.84 15.68 -0.42
N ILE A 55 -2.68 15.12 -0.80
CA ILE A 55 -1.45 15.86 -1.07
C ILE A 55 -1.02 15.54 -2.50
N LEU A 56 -1.01 16.55 -3.37
CA LEU A 56 -0.67 16.42 -4.79
C LEU A 56 0.41 17.42 -5.19
N GLU A 57 1.09 17.13 -6.30
CA GLU A 57 2.16 17.97 -6.84
C GLU A 57 1.62 19.28 -7.45
N ASN A 58 0.44 19.26 -8.07
CA ASN A 58 -0.14 20.42 -8.74
C ASN A 58 -1.52 20.76 -8.18
N ALA A 59 -1.71 22.03 -7.82
CA ALA A 59 -2.99 22.57 -7.38
C ALA A 59 -4.12 22.36 -8.41
N LYS A 60 -3.81 22.38 -9.72
CA LYS A 60 -4.81 22.16 -10.79
C LYS A 60 -5.33 20.73 -10.82
N ASP A 61 -4.52 19.76 -10.43
CA ASP A 61 -4.91 18.35 -10.40
C ASP A 61 -5.68 18.00 -9.11
N ALA A 62 -5.62 18.87 -8.10
CA ALA A 62 -6.35 18.71 -6.84
C ALA A 62 -7.86 18.68 -7.03
N ASP A 63 -8.41 19.54 -7.90
CA ASP A 63 -9.85 19.57 -8.12
C ASP A 63 -10.36 18.26 -8.73
N ALA A 64 -9.67 17.74 -9.75
CA ALA A 64 -10.05 16.48 -10.40
C ALA A 64 -9.96 15.28 -9.43
N ALA A 65 -8.88 15.22 -8.64
CA ALA A 65 -8.69 14.19 -7.63
C ALA A 65 -9.73 14.27 -6.50
N VAL A 66 -10.06 15.47 -6.02
CA VAL A 66 -11.13 15.68 -5.03
C VAL A 66 -12.48 15.21 -5.59
N GLN A 67 -12.82 15.59 -6.81
CA GLN A 67 -14.08 15.17 -7.45
C GLN A 67 -14.13 13.65 -7.64
N LEU A 68 -13.01 13.00 -7.96
CA LEU A 68 -12.90 11.55 -8.02
C LEU A 68 -13.22 10.91 -6.66
N LEU A 69 -12.62 11.41 -5.58
CA LEU A 69 -12.82 10.87 -4.24
C LEU A 69 -14.23 11.13 -3.69
N ILE A 70 -14.85 12.27 -4.05
CA ILE A 70 -16.27 12.53 -3.76
C ILE A 70 -17.15 11.46 -4.43
N LYS A 71 -16.95 11.21 -5.73
CA LYS A 71 -17.68 10.14 -6.46
C LYS A 71 -17.40 8.76 -5.88
N ALA A 72 -16.17 8.49 -5.43
CA ALA A 72 -15.81 7.25 -4.77
C ALA A 72 -16.59 7.09 -3.44
N ASN A 73 -16.68 8.16 -2.65
CA ASN A 73 -17.46 8.18 -1.42
C ASN A 73 -18.96 7.91 -1.67
N ASP A 74 -19.54 8.48 -2.72
CA ASP A 74 -20.94 8.20 -3.09
C ASP A 74 -21.15 6.71 -3.38
N LYS A 75 -20.22 6.07 -4.11
CA LYS A 75 -20.26 4.62 -4.36
C LYS A 75 -20.10 3.79 -3.09
N LEU A 76 -19.24 4.23 -2.16
CA LEU A 76 -19.04 3.58 -0.86
C LEU A 76 -20.31 3.65 0.02
N VAL A 77 -21.03 4.77 -0.03
CA VAL A 77 -22.31 4.93 0.67
C VAL A 77 -23.37 4.02 0.02
N GLN A 78 -23.45 3.99 -1.31
CA GLN A 78 -24.37 3.12 -2.04
C GLN A 78 -24.12 1.63 -1.76
N SER A 79 -22.85 1.23 -1.62
CA SER A 79 -22.46 -0.15 -1.28
C SER A 79 -22.65 -0.50 0.19
N LYS A 80 -23.12 0.45 1.03
CA LYS A 80 -23.34 0.29 2.48
C LYS A 80 -22.06 0.03 3.28
N LEU A 81 -20.88 0.26 2.71
CA LEU A 81 -19.61 0.05 3.40
C LEU A 81 -19.39 1.09 4.49
N THR A 82 -19.86 2.32 4.27
CA THR A 82 -19.65 3.49 5.14
C THR A 82 -20.89 3.83 5.98
N ASN A 83 -21.75 2.86 6.29
CA ASN A 83 -22.97 3.13 7.08
C ASN A 83 -22.70 3.75 8.47
N ASN A 84 -21.50 3.55 9.02
CA ASN A 84 -21.14 3.99 10.36
C ASN A 84 -20.25 5.24 10.39
N PHE A 85 -19.72 5.68 9.25
CA PHE A 85 -18.79 6.81 9.15
C PHE A 85 -18.84 7.44 7.75
N GLN A 86 -18.47 8.69 7.60
CA GLN A 86 -18.32 9.34 6.30
C GLN A 86 -16.88 9.79 6.12
N LEU A 87 -16.33 9.63 4.93
CA LEU A 87 -15.01 10.14 4.60
C LEU A 87 -15.14 11.56 4.04
N ALA A 88 -14.38 12.50 4.60
CA ALA A 88 -14.33 13.88 4.15
C ALA A 88 -12.92 14.22 3.67
N VAL A 89 -12.80 14.50 2.36
CA VAL A 89 -11.52 14.83 1.72
C VAL A 89 -11.15 16.28 2.06
N GLN A 90 -9.93 16.45 2.56
CA GLN A 90 -9.31 17.74 2.88
C GLN A 90 -8.11 17.93 1.96
N THR A 91 -7.99 19.11 1.37
CA THR A 91 -6.85 19.49 0.53
C THR A 91 -6.51 20.96 0.74
N LYS A 92 -5.28 21.34 0.38
CA LYS A 92 -4.82 22.73 0.37
C LYS A 92 -4.76 23.22 -1.07
N GLY A 93 -5.95 23.54 -1.63
CA GLY A 93 -6.21 23.67 -3.06
C GLY A 93 -5.39 24.68 -3.88
N ASN A 94 -4.53 25.51 -3.27
CA ASN A 94 -3.71 26.49 -3.99
C ASN A 94 -2.20 26.22 -3.91
N VAL A 95 -1.76 25.19 -3.18
CA VAL A 95 -0.33 24.87 -3.01
C VAL A 95 -0.12 23.39 -3.27
N GLY A 96 0.71 23.08 -4.26
CA GLY A 96 1.17 21.72 -4.54
C GLY A 96 2.46 21.40 -3.79
N CYS A 97 2.73 20.11 -3.58
CA CYS A 97 4.02 19.67 -3.08
C CYS A 97 5.09 19.86 -4.17
N GLY A 98 6.33 20.18 -3.78
CA GLY A 98 7.39 20.58 -4.72
C GLY A 98 7.36 22.05 -5.23
N ALA A 99 6.32 22.84 -4.96
CA ALA A 99 6.16 24.21 -5.49
C ALA A 99 7.04 25.31 -4.80
N GLY A 100 8.20 24.97 -4.24
CA GLY A 100 9.05 25.88 -3.45
C GLY A 100 10.33 26.33 -4.18
N PRO A 101 11.04 27.38 -3.70
CA PRO A 101 12.32 27.82 -4.27
C PRO A 101 13.38 26.72 -4.34
N ASP A 102 13.29 25.75 -3.42
CA ASP A 102 14.22 24.63 -3.26
C ASP A 102 13.59 23.27 -3.67
N GLY A 103 12.41 23.28 -4.31
CA GLY A 103 11.74 22.06 -4.81
C GLY A 103 11.26 21.05 -3.75
N SER A 104 11.49 21.30 -2.45
CA SER A 104 11.17 20.38 -1.35
C SER A 104 10.64 21.10 -0.11
N GLY A 105 10.00 20.36 0.80
CA GLY A 105 9.45 20.82 2.08
C GLY A 105 7.97 21.25 2.04
N ASN A 106 7.44 21.64 0.89
CA ASN A 106 6.06 22.11 0.77
C ASN A 106 5.04 21.02 1.06
N GLY A 107 5.29 19.79 0.63
CA GLY A 107 4.45 18.64 0.94
C GLY A 107 4.36 18.37 2.45
N ALA A 108 5.49 18.45 3.16
CA ALA A 108 5.49 18.30 4.61
C ALA A 108 4.72 19.42 5.33
N TRP A 109 4.80 20.66 4.83
CA TRP A 109 4.00 21.77 5.34
C TRP A 109 2.50 21.57 5.09
N ILE A 110 2.11 21.10 3.90
CA ILE A 110 0.71 20.73 3.60
C ILE A 110 0.25 19.62 4.55
N ALA A 111 1.07 18.58 4.76
CA ALA A 111 0.75 17.49 5.68
C ALA A 111 0.54 18.00 7.11
N ALA A 112 1.39 18.91 7.59
CA ALA A 112 1.26 19.53 8.91
C ALA A 112 -0.03 20.34 9.05
N ASP A 113 -0.37 21.16 8.05
CA ASP A 113 -1.62 21.94 8.02
C ASP A 113 -2.84 21.02 8.06
N LEU A 114 -2.87 19.99 7.22
CA LEU A 114 -3.96 19.02 7.19
C LEU A 114 -4.09 18.27 8.53
N TYR A 115 -2.96 17.91 9.16
CA TYR A 115 -2.97 17.21 10.44
C TYR A 115 -3.50 18.11 11.57
N TYR A 116 -2.88 19.27 11.80
CA TYR A 116 -3.20 20.12 12.95
C TYR A 116 -4.49 20.92 12.77
N GLU A 117 -4.78 21.43 11.57
CA GLU A 117 -5.95 22.31 11.34
C GLU A 117 -7.18 21.55 10.85
N ARG A 118 -6.99 20.40 10.17
CA ARG A 118 -8.09 19.63 9.58
C ARG A 118 -8.30 18.26 10.23
N ASN A 119 -7.49 17.89 11.23
CA ASN A 119 -7.62 16.65 12.00
C ASN A 119 -7.73 15.41 11.10
N VAL A 120 -6.86 15.32 10.08
CA VAL A 120 -6.86 14.17 9.16
C VAL A 120 -6.27 12.93 9.81
N THR A 121 -6.80 11.78 9.42
CA THR A 121 -6.41 10.45 9.97
C THR A 121 -5.63 9.59 8.99
N ALA A 122 -5.60 10.00 7.73
CA ALA A 122 -4.79 9.39 6.68
C ALA A 122 -4.37 10.45 5.65
N PHE A 123 -3.22 10.25 5.03
CA PHE A 123 -2.74 11.00 3.88
C PHE A 123 -2.84 10.14 2.63
N PHE A 124 -3.37 10.73 1.56
CA PHE A 124 -3.40 10.21 0.21
C PHE A 124 -2.42 11.03 -0.62
N GLY A 125 -1.29 10.43 -0.98
CA GLY A 125 -0.12 11.09 -1.52
C GLY A 125 1.04 11.16 -0.52
N PRO A 126 2.13 11.87 -0.85
CA PRO A 126 2.23 12.77 -1.99
C PRO A 126 2.37 12.05 -3.34
N VAL A 127 2.11 12.78 -4.42
CA VAL A 127 2.41 12.34 -5.81
C VAL A 127 3.78 12.88 -6.28
N CYS A 128 4.23 14.01 -5.73
CA CYS A 128 5.57 14.53 -6.00
C CYS A 128 6.65 13.64 -5.35
N SER A 129 7.79 13.47 -6.02
CA SER A 129 8.90 12.64 -5.54
C SER A 129 9.61 13.21 -4.32
N ASP A 130 9.80 14.53 -4.29
CA ASP A 130 10.83 15.16 -3.47
C ASP A 130 10.42 15.28 -1.99
N ASP A 131 9.11 15.18 -1.72
CA ASP A 131 8.54 15.27 -0.38
C ASP A 131 8.08 13.92 0.19
N ILE A 132 8.19 12.81 -0.56
CA ILE A 132 7.73 11.48 -0.11
C ILE A 132 8.38 11.11 1.22
N GLU A 133 9.69 11.31 1.36
CA GLU A 133 10.42 10.95 2.57
C GLU A 133 10.04 11.77 3.79
N LEU A 134 9.99 13.09 3.60
CA LEU A 134 9.63 14.02 4.65
C LEU A 134 8.20 13.77 5.14
N ILE A 135 7.25 13.57 4.22
CA ILE A 135 5.86 13.26 4.57
C ILE A 135 5.77 11.92 5.31
N SER A 136 6.54 10.92 4.88
CA SER A 136 6.56 9.60 5.51
C SER A 136 7.08 9.62 6.95
N ARG A 137 8.15 10.39 7.21
CA ARG A 137 8.67 10.58 8.58
C ARG A 137 7.64 11.24 9.49
N VAL A 138 6.95 12.27 9.02
CA VAL A 138 5.93 12.95 9.82
C VAL A 138 4.67 12.08 10.00
N ALA A 139 4.24 11.37 8.96
CA ALA A 139 3.11 10.45 9.02
C ALA A 139 3.35 9.34 10.05
N SER A 140 4.53 8.72 10.03
CA SER A 140 4.94 7.73 11.04
C SER A 140 4.99 8.34 12.45
N SER A 141 5.61 9.51 12.61
CA SER A 141 5.71 10.21 13.91
C SER A 141 4.33 10.59 14.49
N TRP A 142 3.37 10.91 13.63
CA TRP A 142 2.00 11.25 14.02
C TRP A 142 1.05 10.05 14.05
N ASN A 143 1.54 8.84 13.74
CA ASN A 143 0.73 7.63 13.61
C ASN A 143 -0.46 7.82 12.65
N VAL A 144 -0.20 8.47 11.51
CA VAL A 144 -1.15 8.71 10.43
C VAL A 144 -0.81 7.77 9.28
N ILE A 145 -1.81 7.08 8.73
CA ILE A 145 -1.61 6.18 7.59
C ILE A 145 -1.35 7.01 6.33
N GLN A 146 -0.29 6.70 5.60
CA GLN A 146 0.02 7.33 4.32
C GLN A 146 -0.12 6.33 3.17
N PHE A 147 -0.82 6.72 2.11
CA PHE A 147 -0.85 6.00 0.84
C PHE A 147 0.01 6.73 -0.18
N ASN A 148 1.08 6.09 -0.65
CA ASN A 148 2.04 6.68 -1.58
C ASN A 148 1.81 6.20 -3.03
N PHE A 149 1.87 7.13 -3.98
CA PHE A 149 1.40 7.00 -5.38
C PHE A 149 2.43 7.42 -6.42
N TRP A 150 3.70 7.08 -6.30
CA TRP A 150 4.61 7.29 -7.44
C TRP A 150 5.91 6.51 -7.29
N ARG A 151 6.64 6.80 -6.21
CA ARG A 151 8.00 6.31 -5.98
C ARG A 151 8.06 5.34 -4.82
N ASP A 152 9.06 4.47 -4.87
CA ASP A 152 9.42 3.63 -3.75
C ASP A 152 10.02 4.43 -2.61
N TYR A 153 9.77 3.94 -1.41
CA TYR A 153 10.41 4.48 -0.22
C TYR A 153 11.88 4.01 -0.14
N HIS A 154 12.80 4.89 0.27
CA HIS A 154 14.17 4.50 0.62
C HIS A 154 14.22 3.90 2.03
N LEU A 155 15.00 2.86 2.31
CA LEU A 155 14.87 1.99 3.50
C LEU A 155 14.90 2.63 4.92
N ASP A 156 15.10 3.95 5.06
CA ASP A 156 15.36 4.65 6.33
C ASP A 156 14.11 5.20 7.06
N VAL A 157 12.89 4.75 6.74
CA VAL A 157 11.69 5.12 7.53
C VAL A 157 10.92 3.92 8.02
N ASP A 158 10.36 4.08 9.22
CA ASP A 158 9.41 3.17 9.80
C ASP A 158 8.17 3.07 8.90
N VAL A 159 8.13 1.98 8.12
CA VAL A 159 7.09 1.67 7.12
C VAL A 159 5.78 1.19 7.75
N THR A 160 5.64 1.15 9.08
CA THR A 160 4.43 0.61 9.72
C THR A 160 3.15 1.37 9.41
N THR A 161 3.25 2.65 9.04
CA THR A 161 2.10 3.49 8.68
C THR A 161 2.01 3.79 7.19
N ILE A 162 2.88 3.21 6.35
CA ILE A 162 2.98 3.53 4.93
C ILE A 162 2.44 2.38 4.10
N VAL A 163 1.54 2.71 3.17
CA VAL A 163 1.00 1.81 2.16
C VAL A 163 1.49 2.27 0.79
N GLN A 164 2.32 1.45 0.15
CA GLN A 164 2.88 1.73 -1.16
C GLN A 164 1.97 1.16 -2.25
N MET A 165 1.41 2.05 -3.07
CA MET A 165 0.41 1.70 -4.08
C MET A 165 0.95 1.84 -5.50
N SER A 166 2.22 2.24 -5.64
CA SER A 166 2.86 2.39 -6.95
C SER A 166 3.06 1.03 -7.63
N THR A 167 2.36 0.85 -8.74
CA THR A 167 2.58 -0.25 -9.68
C THR A 167 3.95 -0.14 -10.37
N MET A 168 4.57 1.04 -10.41
CA MET A 168 5.93 1.28 -10.95
C MET A 168 7.06 0.99 -9.96
N SER A 169 6.74 0.39 -8.81
CA SER A 169 7.74 0.15 -7.79
C SER A 169 8.87 -0.72 -8.33
N ALA A 170 10.10 -0.37 -7.94
CA ALA A 170 11.30 -1.15 -8.20
C ALA A 170 11.10 -2.59 -7.70
N SER A 171 10.43 -2.77 -6.56
CA SER A 171 10.06 -4.08 -6.03
C SER A 171 9.14 -4.88 -6.96
N ASN A 172 8.08 -4.26 -7.50
CA ASN A 172 7.18 -4.94 -8.44
C ASN A 172 7.89 -5.31 -9.74
N VAL A 173 8.67 -4.37 -10.29
CA VAL A 173 9.46 -4.62 -11.50
C VAL A 173 10.45 -5.76 -11.26
N ALA A 174 11.18 -5.75 -10.15
CA ALA A 174 12.10 -6.82 -9.79
C ALA A 174 11.38 -8.16 -9.61
N THR A 175 10.20 -8.17 -8.99
CA THR A 175 9.38 -9.38 -8.83
C THR A 175 8.94 -9.95 -10.18
N ASN A 176 8.56 -9.10 -11.13
CA ASN A 176 8.25 -9.52 -12.50
C ASN A 176 9.48 -10.10 -13.22
N VAL A 177 10.66 -9.50 -13.03
CA VAL A 177 11.92 -10.05 -13.55
C VAL A 177 12.23 -11.40 -12.91
N VAL A 178 12.09 -11.54 -11.59
CA VAL A 178 12.25 -12.82 -10.89
C VAL A 178 11.29 -13.87 -11.46
N ALA A 179 10.05 -13.52 -11.76
CA ALA A 179 9.08 -14.44 -12.35
C ALA A 179 9.54 -14.94 -13.73
N VAL A 180 10.04 -14.05 -14.59
CA VAL A 180 10.63 -14.42 -15.89
C VAL A 180 11.83 -15.34 -15.70
N LEU A 181 12.78 -14.96 -14.85
CA LEU A 181 14.00 -15.72 -14.57
C LEU A 181 13.66 -17.11 -14.02
N THR A 182 12.74 -17.19 -13.06
CA THR A 182 12.29 -18.44 -12.43
C THR A 182 11.59 -19.35 -13.43
N ALA A 183 10.71 -18.80 -14.28
CA ALA A 183 10.02 -19.57 -15.32
C ALA A 183 11.01 -20.21 -16.31
N GLN A 184 12.16 -19.57 -16.54
CA GLN A 184 13.24 -20.07 -17.39
C GLN A 184 14.31 -20.85 -16.63
N SER A 185 14.18 -21.00 -15.30
CA SER A 185 15.20 -21.60 -14.42
C SER A 185 16.57 -20.91 -14.52
N TRP A 186 16.60 -19.60 -14.77
CA TRP A 186 17.81 -18.81 -14.79
C TRP A 186 18.08 -18.19 -13.42
N GLN A 187 19.21 -18.56 -12.82
CA GLN A 187 19.60 -18.09 -11.50
C GLN A 187 20.83 -17.18 -11.51
N LYS A 188 21.50 -17.01 -12.66
CA LYS A 188 22.71 -16.19 -12.80
C LYS A 188 22.51 -15.13 -13.86
N ILE A 189 22.68 -13.87 -13.48
CA ILE A 189 22.47 -12.74 -14.38
C ILE A 189 23.64 -11.76 -14.31
N ALA A 190 23.85 -11.03 -15.41
CA ALA A 190 24.54 -9.75 -15.37
C ALA A 190 23.50 -8.64 -15.32
N LEU A 191 23.65 -7.72 -14.37
CA LEU A 191 22.80 -6.55 -14.23
C LEU A 191 23.54 -5.34 -14.80
N ILE A 192 22.93 -4.68 -15.76
CA ILE A 192 23.45 -3.42 -16.32
C ILE A 192 22.44 -2.32 -15.98
N THR A 193 22.91 -1.27 -15.31
CA THR A 193 22.14 -0.11 -14.88
C THR A 193 22.65 1.17 -15.54
N CYS A 194 21.84 2.22 -15.51
CA CYS A 194 22.28 3.57 -15.83
C CYS A 194 21.66 4.59 -14.90
N SER A 195 22.40 4.85 -13.85
CA SER A 195 22.17 5.87 -12.84
C SER A 195 21.88 7.25 -13.43
N SER A 196 22.76 7.69 -14.33
CA SER A 196 22.64 8.97 -15.04
C SER A 196 21.45 9.05 -16.01
N CYS A 197 20.84 7.93 -16.40
CA CYS A 197 19.67 7.91 -17.29
C CYS A 197 18.38 8.28 -16.55
N PHE A 198 18.40 8.33 -15.22
CA PHE A 198 17.25 8.65 -14.38
C PHE A 198 17.58 9.81 -13.42
N PRO A 199 17.86 11.02 -13.96
CA PRO A 199 18.35 12.16 -13.17
C PRO A 199 17.38 12.58 -12.06
N ASP A 200 16.08 12.40 -12.27
CA ASP A 200 15.06 12.79 -11.31
C ASP A 200 14.88 11.77 -10.18
N PHE A 201 15.47 10.56 -10.27
CA PHE A 201 15.05 9.40 -9.47
C PHE A 201 15.99 8.95 -8.34
N ASN A 202 17.17 9.57 -8.13
CA ASN A 202 18.22 9.01 -7.26
C ASN A 202 18.31 7.48 -7.46
N ALA A 203 18.33 7.06 -8.74
CA ALA A 203 18.04 5.69 -9.13
C ALA A 203 19.01 4.67 -8.51
N ASP A 204 20.24 5.11 -8.27
CA ASP A 204 21.36 4.36 -7.72
C ASP A 204 21.10 3.99 -6.26
N GLU A 205 20.70 4.98 -5.45
CA GLU A 205 20.55 4.83 -4.00
C GLU A 205 19.25 4.11 -3.63
N GLY A 206 18.18 4.28 -4.43
CA GLY A 206 16.87 3.68 -4.17
C GLY A 206 16.49 2.55 -5.11
N ARG A 207 16.17 2.90 -6.37
CA ARG A 207 15.51 1.98 -7.31
C ARG A 207 16.36 0.74 -7.59
N PHE A 208 17.62 0.91 -7.99
CA PHE A 208 18.48 -0.20 -8.36
C PHE A 208 18.88 -1.06 -7.16
N ASN A 209 19.11 -0.45 -5.99
CA ASN A 209 19.37 -1.19 -4.76
C ASN A 209 18.17 -2.05 -4.34
N THR A 210 16.96 -1.48 -4.37
CA THR A 210 15.73 -2.24 -4.10
C THR A 210 15.58 -3.42 -5.07
N MET A 211 15.84 -3.22 -6.37
CA MET A 211 15.79 -4.31 -7.33
C MET A 211 16.85 -5.38 -7.07
N LYS A 212 18.09 -4.98 -6.78
CA LYS A 212 19.17 -5.91 -6.42
C LYS A 212 18.78 -6.74 -5.20
N ASN A 213 18.27 -6.11 -4.14
CA ASN A 213 17.83 -6.78 -2.93
C ASN A 213 16.75 -7.83 -3.22
N VAL A 214 15.69 -7.45 -3.94
CA VAL A 214 14.61 -8.39 -4.32
C VAL A 214 15.14 -9.56 -5.15
N LEU A 215 16.03 -9.31 -6.12
CA LEU A 215 16.65 -10.38 -6.92
C LEU A 215 17.45 -11.34 -6.02
N THR A 216 18.30 -10.80 -5.14
CA THR A 216 19.14 -11.61 -4.25
C THR A 216 18.33 -12.38 -3.20
N ASP A 217 17.28 -11.77 -2.64
CA ASP A 217 16.35 -12.41 -1.69
C ASP A 217 15.60 -13.58 -2.33
N GLN A 218 15.41 -13.53 -3.65
CA GLN A 218 14.81 -14.59 -4.44
C GLN A 218 15.83 -15.58 -5.03
N ASN A 219 17.07 -15.61 -4.50
CA ASN A 219 18.16 -16.48 -4.91
C ASN A 219 18.60 -16.32 -6.38
N ILE A 220 18.48 -15.10 -6.93
CA ILE A 220 19.11 -14.73 -8.20
C ILE A 220 20.52 -14.17 -7.91
N ASP A 221 21.53 -14.83 -8.46
CA ASP A 221 22.95 -14.49 -8.35
C ASP A 221 23.32 -13.44 -9.41
N ILE A 222 23.60 -12.23 -8.95
CA ILE A 222 24.07 -11.12 -9.78
C ILE A 222 25.60 -11.23 -9.87
N VAL A 223 26.08 -12.00 -10.85
CA VAL A 223 27.51 -12.30 -11.00
C VAL A 223 28.32 -11.12 -11.53
N VAL A 224 27.66 -10.20 -12.25
CA VAL A 224 28.24 -8.96 -12.74
C VAL A 224 27.21 -7.84 -12.55
N SER A 225 27.63 -6.72 -11.97
CA SER A 225 26.83 -5.49 -11.88
C SER A 225 27.64 -4.36 -12.51
N LEU A 226 27.12 -3.76 -13.58
CA LEU A 226 27.73 -2.61 -14.23
C LEU A 226 26.76 -1.43 -14.19
N ASP A 227 27.29 -0.26 -13.87
CA ASP A 227 26.57 1.00 -14.00
C ASP A 227 27.22 1.82 -15.10
N LEU A 228 26.48 2.08 -16.17
CA LEU A 228 26.97 2.78 -17.36
C LEU A 228 26.38 4.18 -17.40
N SER A 229 27.20 5.15 -17.82
CA SER A 229 26.69 6.47 -18.17
C SER A 229 26.04 6.47 -19.55
N VAL A 230 25.20 7.48 -19.82
CA VAL A 230 24.60 7.68 -21.16
C VAL A 230 25.68 7.71 -22.25
N SER A 231 26.81 8.38 -22.03
CA SER A 231 27.90 8.46 -23.01
C SER A 231 28.55 7.11 -23.31
N GLN A 232 28.69 6.25 -22.29
CA GLN A 232 29.25 4.91 -22.44
C GLN A 232 28.32 3.98 -23.23
N THR A 233 27.01 4.20 -23.18
CA THR A 233 26.05 3.39 -23.96
C THR A 233 26.02 3.69 -25.45
N THR A 234 26.58 4.83 -25.85
CA THR A 234 26.62 5.28 -27.25
C THR A 234 27.99 5.06 -27.91
N SER A 235 29.01 4.65 -27.14
CA SER A 235 30.39 4.49 -27.58
C SER A 235 30.76 3.01 -27.64
N ALA A 236 30.94 2.48 -28.86
CA ALA A 236 31.34 1.08 -29.06
C ALA A 236 32.71 0.78 -28.41
N GLU A 237 33.65 1.73 -28.48
CA GLU A 237 34.99 1.60 -27.91
C GLU A 237 34.96 1.41 -26.38
N ASP A 238 34.05 2.09 -25.70
CA ASP A 238 33.87 1.99 -24.25
C ASP A 238 33.06 0.75 -23.84
N LEU A 239 32.09 0.36 -24.66
CA LEU A 239 31.14 -0.69 -24.33
C LEU A 239 31.68 -2.11 -24.61
N ALA A 240 32.41 -2.30 -25.71
CA ALA A 240 33.00 -3.57 -26.10
C ALA A 240 33.82 -4.27 -24.99
N PRO A 241 34.76 -3.60 -24.29
CA PRO A 241 35.52 -4.26 -23.22
C PRO A 241 34.64 -4.66 -22.03
N LEU A 242 33.60 -3.87 -21.74
CA LEU A 242 32.67 -4.14 -20.65
C LEU A 242 31.82 -5.38 -20.96
N LEU A 243 31.24 -5.48 -22.15
CA LEU A 243 30.45 -6.65 -22.57
C LEU A 243 31.32 -7.92 -22.66
N LYS A 244 32.58 -7.79 -23.08
CA LYS A 244 33.54 -8.92 -23.05
C LYS A 244 33.76 -9.47 -21.65
N SER A 245 33.75 -8.62 -20.62
CA SER A 245 33.88 -9.07 -19.21
C SER A 245 32.66 -9.89 -18.75
N ILE A 246 31.47 -9.56 -19.27
CA ILE A 246 30.21 -10.26 -18.97
C ILE A 246 30.18 -11.64 -19.63
N LYS A 247 30.71 -11.76 -20.85
CA LYS A 247 30.72 -13.00 -21.66
C LYS A 247 31.35 -14.20 -20.97
N ASN A 248 32.20 -14.02 -19.97
CA ASN A 248 32.79 -15.15 -19.25
C ASN A 248 32.02 -15.54 -17.98
N GLN A 249 31.02 -14.76 -17.58
CA GLN A 249 30.38 -14.85 -16.25
C GLN A 249 28.87 -15.09 -16.34
N ALA A 250 28.18 -14.45 -17.29
CA ALA A 250 26.73 -14.56 -17.46
C ALA A 250 26.31 -14.78 -18.92
N ARG A 251 25.09 -15.29 -19.09
CA ARG A 251 24.40 -15.44 -20.38
C ARG A 251 23.08 -14.66 -20.43
N VAL A 252 22.52 -14.34 -19.27
CA VAL A 252 21.32 -13.49 -19.16
C VAL A 252 21.78 -12.10 -18.75
N ILE A 253 21.39 -11.10 -19.54
CA ILE A 253 21.66 -9.69 -19.25
C ILE A 253 20.34 -9.04 -18.88
N VAL A 254 20.22 -8.54 -17.66
CA VAL A 254 19.07 -7.72 -17.24
C VAL A 254 19.48 -6.27 -17.32
N SER A 255 18.74 -5.49 -18.10
CA SER A 255 19.06 -4.09 -18.38
C SER A 255 18.00 -3.16 -17.78
N LEU A 256 18.46 -2.24 -16.94
CA LEU A 256 17.67 -1.16 -16.35
C LEU A 256 18.09 0.17 -16.97
N PHE A 257 17.61 0.43 -18.19
CA PHE A 257 18.01 1.58 -19.00
C PHE A 257 16.82 2.36 -19.51
N GLY A 258 16.75 3.61 -19.08
CA GLY A 258 15.81 4.59 -19.60
C GLY A 258 14.35 4.15 -19.55
N ASN A 259 13.55 4.89 -20.31
CA ASN A 259 12.11 4.76 -20.35
C ASN A 259 11.60 4.07 -21.62
N THR A 260 12.45 3.92 -22.65
CA THR A 260 12.07 3.40 -23.96
C THR A 260 12.99 2.28 -24.43
N MET A 261 12.52 1.45 -25.36
CA MET A 261 13.36 0.37 -25.93
C MET A 261 14.58 0.93 -26.67
N ARG A 262 14.48 2.13 -27.25
CA ARG A 262 15.59 2.79 -27.95
C ARG A 262 16.77 3.13 -27.04
N SER A 263 16.56 3.33 -25.74
CA SER A 263 17.64 3.58 -24.78
C SER A 263 18.67 2.44 -24.72
N LEU A 264 18.32 1.24 -25.20
CA LEU A 264 19.20 0.08 -25.25
C LEU A 264 19.80 -0.21 -26.63
N ALA A 265 19.51 0.61 -27.64
CA ALA A 265 19.93 0.35 -29.01
C ALA A 265 21.45 0.18 -29.14
N GLY A 266 22.25 1.02 -28.48
CA GLY A 266 23.71 0.92 -28.51
C GLY A 266 24.24 -0.37 -27.89
N ILE A 267 23.63 -0.83 -26.79
CA ILE A 267 24.00 -2.09 -26.14
C ILE A 267 23.67 -3.29 -27.04
N LEU A 268 22.49 -3.31 -27.61
CA LEU A 268 22.07 -4.38 -28.52
C LEU A 268 22.89 -4.37 -29.82
N GLN A 269 23.24 -3.20 -30.34
CA GLN A 269 24.10 -3.06 -31.51
C GLN A 269 25.48 -3.70 -31.26
N GLU A 270 26.13 -3.38 -30.15
CA GLU A 270 27.44 -3.96 -29.83
C GLU A 270 27.37 -5.48 -29.58
N LEU A 271 26.31 -5.96 -28.92
CA LEU A 271 26.07 -7.40 -28.76
C LEU A 271 25.87 -8.09 -30.12
N PHE A 272 25.23 -7.42 -31.07
CA PHE A 272 25.01 -7.93 -32.42
C PHE A 272 26.31 -7.95 -33.23
N GLU A 273 27.09 -6.86 -33.19
CA GLU A 273 28.38 -6.74 -33.89
C GLU A 273 29.43 -7.72 -33.36
N SER A 274 29.41 -8.02 -32.07
CA SER A 274 30.23 -9.07 -31.45
C SER A 274 29.76 -10.50 -31.72
N ASN A 275 28.69 -10.66 -32.53
CA ASN A 275 28.05 -11.94 -32.87
C ASN A 275 27.59 -12.73 -31.63
N ALA A 276 27.21 -12.01 -30.57
CA ALA A 276 26.76 -12.56 -29.30
C ALA A 276 25.21 -12.64 -29.20
N ILE A 277 24.52 -11.97 -30.14
CA ILE A 277 23.09 -12.11 -30.46
C ILE A 277 22.90 -12.08 -31.99
N GLY A 278 21.76 -12.52 -32.53
CA GLY A 278 21.34 -12.23 -33.92
C GLY A 278 21.37 -13.38 -34.93
N ARG A 279 21.82 -13.12 -36.17
CA ARG A 279 21.44 -13.91 -37.38
C ARG A 279 22.04 -15.31 -37.48
N ASN A 280 23.19 -15.59 -36.87
CA ASN A 280 23.90 -16.87 -37.04
C ASN A 280 24.46 -17.39 -35.70
N ARG A 281 23.78 -18.40 -35.11
CA ARG A 281 24.31 -19.43 -34.18
C ARG A 281 25.18 -19.00 -32.97
N GLY A 282 25.09 -17.75 -32.53
CA GLY A 282 25.66 -17.30 -31.27
C GLY A 282 24.55 -16.78 -30.37
N ASP A 283 23.60 -17.61 -29.96
CA ASP A 283 22.59 -17.24 -28.96
C ASP A 283 23.25 -17.24 -27.57
N GLU A 284 24.37 -16.52 -27.45
CA GLU A 284 25.18 -16.49 -26.24
C GLU A 284 24.53 -15.62 -25.18
N PHE A 285 23.79 -14.58 -25.58
CA PHE A 285 23.07 -13.74 -24.63
C PHE A 285 21.56 -13.75 -24.81
N VAL A 286 20.88 -13.65 -23.67
CA VAL A 286 19.46 -13.33 -23.60
C VAL A 286 19.33 -11.97 -22.90
N PRO A 287 19.09 -10.88 -23.65
CA PRO A 287 18.82 -9.59 -23.06
C PRO A 287 17.37 -9.52 -22.54
N ILE A 288 17.20 -9.12 -21.29
CA ILE A 288 15.93 -8.77 -20.67
C ILE A 288 15.88 -7.25 -20.56
N ILE A 289 14.97 -6.65 -21.31
CA ILE A 289 14.76 -5.20 -21.41
C ILE A 289 13.60 -4.82 -20.50
N ILE A 290 13.82 -3.84 -19.64
CA ILE A 290 12.79 -3.32 -18.74
C ILE A 290 12.40 -1.92 -19.22
N VAL A 291 11.16 -1.80 -19.70
CA VAL A 291 10.59 -0.52 -20.13
C VAL A 291 9.89 0.11 -18.94
N SER A 292 10.47 1.20 -18.41
CA SER A 292 10.02 1.80 -17.15
C SER A 292 8.83 2.76 -17.29
N GLU A 293 8.45 3.18 -18.50
CA GLU A 293 7.37 4.17 -18.72
C GLU A 293 6.03 3.51 -19.12
N TYR A 294 4.92 4.03 -18.59
CA TYR A 294 3.58 3.70 -19.08
C TYR A 294 3.34 4.36 -20.44
N THR A 295 3.66 3.66 -21.51
CA THR A 295 3.27 4.12 -22.85
C THR A 295 1.96 3.45 -23.23
N THR A 296 0.84 4.18 -23.16
CA THR A 296 -0.46 3.66 -23.65
C THR A 296 -0.63 3.83 -25.15
N GLU A 297 0.16 4.73 -25.76
CA GLU A 297 0.20 4.95 -27.20
C GLU A 297 1.54 4.46 -27.72
N ASN A 298 1.50 3.47 -28.61
CA ASN A 298 2.65 2.94 -29.34
C ASN A 298 3.87 2.72 -28.45
N VAL A 299 3.89 1.59 -27.74
CA VAL A 299 5.14 0.95 -27.29
C VAL A 299 6.20 1.21 -28.36
N ASP A 300 7.21 2.04 -28.05
CA ASP A 300 8.23 2.43 -29.04
C ASP A 300 8.87 1.15 -29.54
N ARG A 301 8.54 0.75 -30.76
CA ARG A 301 9.08 -0.42 -31.46
C ARG A 301 10.12 0.12 -32.42
N PRO A 302 11.42 0.15 -32.07
CA PRO A 302 12.40 0.88 -32.85
C PRO A 302 12.54 0.36 -34.29
N TRP A 303 12.10 -0.88 -34.54
CA TRP A 303 12.09 -1.52 -35.84
C TRP A 303 10.87 -1.18 -36.72
N GLN A 304 9.87 -0.44 -36.23
CA GLN A 304 8.75 0.01 -37.06
C GLN A 304 9.13 1.29 -37.81
N THR A 305 8.89 1.31 -39.13
CA THR A 305 9.12 2.51 -39.94
C THR A 305 7.84 3.35 -40.05
N ASN A 306 7.98 4.58 -40.55
CA ASN A 306 6.84 5.48 -40.80
C ASN A 306 5.96 5.03 -41.99
N GLU A 307 6.39 4.03 -42.74
CA GLU A 307 5.60 3.44 -43.81
C GLU A 307 4.59 2.45 -43.21
N ALA A 308 3.36 2.43 -43.72
CA ALA A 308 2.30 1.58 -43.17
C ALA A 308 2.70 0.10 -43.19
N GLY A 309 3.01 -0.44 -42.00
CA GLY A 309 3.46 -1.83 -41.83
C GLY A 309 4.93 -2.09 -42.22
N GLY A 310 5.71 -1.04 -42.48
CA GLY A 310 7.14 -1.17 -42.78
C GLY A 310 7.94 -1.58 -41.54
N ILE A 311 8.89 -2.50 -41.75
CA ILE A 311 9.79 -3.01 -40.72
C ILE A 311 11.22 -2.77 -41.19
N ASP A 312 12.00 -2.09 -40.36
CA ASP A 312 13.45 -2.07 -40.50
C ASP A 312 13.99 -3.41 -40.00
N ALA A 313 14.35 -4.26 -40.97
CA ALA A 313 14.85 -5.60 -40.70
C ALA A 313 16.12 -5.58 -39.85
N GLU A 314 17.02 -4.61 -40.05
CA GLU A 314 18.28 -4.54 -39.31
C GLU A 314 18.02 -4.29 -37.83
N THR A 315 17.27 -3.24 -37.52
CA THR A 315 16.84 -2.95 -36.14
C THR A 315 16.03 -4.11 -35.56
N PHE A 316 15.13 -4.74 -36.33
CA PHE A 316 14.36 -5.89 -35.85
C PHE A 316 15.26 -7.04 -35.36
N TYR A 317 16.37 -7.32 -36.05
CA TYR A 317 17.28 -8.39 -35.65
C TYR A 317 18.02 -8.09 -34.34
N LEU A 318 18.22 -6.81 -33.98
CA LEU A 318 18.82 -6.42 -32.70
C LEU A 318 17.92 -6.83 -31.53
N TYR A 319 16.61 -6.68 -31.68
CA TYR A 319 15.63 -6.94 -30.61
C TYR A 319 15.03 -8.36 -30.67
N LYS A 320 15.28 -9.13 -31.74
CA LYS A 320 14.64 -10.44 -31.98
C LYS A 320 14.81 -11.44 -30.81
N GLN A 321 15.91 -11.36 -30.08
CA GLN A 321 16.23 -12.26 -28.96
C GLN A 321 15.98 -11.63 -27.59
N ALA A 322 15.52 -10.39 -27.55
CA ALA A 322 15.24 -9.69 -26.31
C ALA A 322 13.88 -10.10 -25.73
N ILE A 323 13.85 -10.30 -24.41
CA ILE A 323 12.61 -10.38 -23.64
C ILE A 323 12.30 -8.98 -23.15
N VAL A 324 11.14 -8.45 -23.51
CA VAL A 324 10.70 -7.12 -23.07
C VAL A 324 9.73 -7.30 -21.90
N VAL A 325 10.13 -6.82 -20.73
CA VAL A 325 9.28 -6.69 -19.55
C VAL A 325 8.74 -5.27 -19.56
N MET A 326 7.41 -5.15 -19.67
CA MET A 326 6.74 -3.87 -19.69
C MET A 326 5.42 -3.93 -18.95
N ASP A 327 5.02 -2.80 -18.38
CA ASP A 327 3.68 -2.64 -17.83
C ASP A 327 2.76 -2.07 -18.91
N ASN A 328 1.90 -2.94 -19.45
CA ASN A 328 0.93 -2.61 -20.49
C ASN A 328 -0.50 -2.48 -19.93
N PHE A 329 -0.68 -2.47 -18.61
CA PHE A 329 -1.99 -2.53 -17.97
C PHE A 329 -2.96 -1.45 -18.48
N ALA A 330 -2.49 -0.20 -18.58
CA ALA A 330 -3.32 0.88 -19.09
C ALA A 330 -3.73 0.69 -20.57
N MET A 331 -2.85 0.15 -21.41
CA MET A 331 -3.18 -0.14 -22.81
C MET A 331 -4.24 -1.25 -22.92
N GLU A 332 -4.11 -2.33 -22.14
CA GLU A 332 -5.10 -3.43 -22.13
C GLU A 332 -6.49 -2.96 -21.71
N MET A 333 -6.54 -1.96 -20.83
CA MET A 333 -7.78 -1.36 -20.34
C MET A 333 -8.36 -0.29 -21.28
N GLY A 334 -7.72 -0.01 -22.43
CA GLY A 334 -8.16 1.01 -23.38
C GLY A 334 -8.04 2.43 -22.83
N ILE A 335 -7.16 2.63 -21.86
CA ILE A 335 -6.92 3.91 -21.21
C ILE A 335 -5.97 4.76 -22.08
N GLN A 336 -6.40 5.98 -22.42
CA GLN A 336 -5.57 6.93 -23.17
C GLN A 336 -4.46 7.56 -22.31
N ASN A 337 -3.45 8.10 -22.98
CA ASN A 337 -2.16 8.48 -22.40
C ASN A 337 -2.29 9.68 -21.44
N ASN A 338 -2.58 9.36 -20.19
CA ASN A 338 -2.55 10.33 -19.11
C ASN A 338 -1.84 9.69 -17.92
N PRO A 339 -0.58 10.06 -17.65
CA PRO A 339 0.16 9.60 -16.47
C PRO A 339 -0.63 9.79 -15.17
N MET A 340 -1.48 10.84 -15.11
CA MET A 340 -2.36 11.08 -13.97
C MET A 340 -3.47 10.07 -13.81
N LEU A 341 -3.84 9.33 -14.86
CA LEU A 341 -4.90 8.33 -14.75
C LEU A 341 -4.44 7.13 -13.89
N MET A 342 -3.19 6.69 -14.01
CA MET A 342 -2.66 5.67 -13.09
C MET A 342 -2.66 6.18 -11.65
N THR A 343 -2.25 7.42 -11.43
CA THR A 343 -2.34 8.08 -10.12
C THR A 343 -3.77 8.13 -9.60
N TYR A 344 -4.75 8.48 -10.45
CA TYR A 344 -6.17 8.50 -10.09
C TYR A 344 -6.73 7.10 -9.80
N MET A 345 -6.31 6.08 -10.53
CA MET A 345 -6.70 4.70 -10.25
C MET A 345 -6.16 4.24 -8.89
N GLN A 346 -4.86 4.44 -8.65
CA GLN A 346 -4.23 4.10 -7.36
C GLN A 346 -4.87 4.89 -6.21
N LEU A 347 -5.18 6.17 -6.43
CA LEU A 347 -5.89 7.01 -5.47
C LEU A 347 -7.28 6.46 -5.15
N TYR A 348 -8.06 6.09 -6.17
CA TYR A 348 -9.39 5.50 -6.02
C TYR A 348 -9.33 4.17 -5.24
N GLU A 349 -8.43 3.27 -5.63
CA GLU A 349 -8.26 1.97 -4.98
C GLU A 349 -7.84 2.11 -3.52
N SER A 350 -6.93 3.03 -3.25
CA SER A 350 -6.46 3.31 -1.88
C SER A 350 -7.57 3.87 -1.01
N TYR A 351 -8.39 4.76 -1.57
CA TYR A 351 -9.53 5.32 -0.84
C TYR A 351 -10.53 4.24 -0.47
N TRP A 352 -10.79 3.32 -1.42
CA TRP A 352 -11.64 2.15 -1.19
C TRP A 352 -11.04 1.20 -0.14
N MET A 353 -9.74 0.93 -0.22
CA MET A 353 -9.00 0.09 0.73
C MET A 353 -9.07 0.69 2.14
N TYR A 354 -8.83 1.99 2.29
CA TYR A 354 -8.91 2.68 3.57
C TYR A 354 -10.32 2.62 4.17
N ALA A 355 -11.36 2.82 3.35
CA ALA A 355 -12.74 2.68 3.80
C ALA A 355 -13.04 1.26 4.33
N ASN A 356 -12.57 0.22 3.64
CA ASN A 356 -12.70 -1.16 4.12
C ASN A 356 -11.97 -1.38 5.45
N PHE A 357 -10.75 -0.86 5.57
CA PHE A 357 -9.96 -0.97 6.79
C PHE A 357 -10.67 -0.29 7.99
N LEU A 358 -11.26 0.88 7.77
CA LEU A 358 -12.03 1.58 8.79
C LEU A 358 -13.30 0.83 9.19
N ASP A 359 -14.06 0.31 8.23
CA ASP A 359 -15.26 -0.49 8.52
C ASP A 359 -14.92 -1.74 9.34
N LEU A 360 -13.86 -2.46 8.98
CA LEU A 360 -13.36 -3.61 9.74
C LEU A 360 -12.92 -3.21 11.15
N SER A 361 -12.21 -2.08 11.28
CA SER A 361 -11.76 -1.55 12.57
C SER A 361 -12.94 -1.16 13.45
N TYR A 362 -13.97 -0.54 12.88
CA TYR A 362 -15.19 -0.15 13.57
C TYR A 362 -16.01 -1.37 14.02
N LYS A 363 -16.12 -2.41 13.18
CA LYS A 363 -16.75 -3.69 13.55
C LYS A 363 -16.00 -4.38 14.70
N ARG A 364 -14.66 -4.37 14.67
CA ARG A 364 -13.82 -4.95 15.72
C ARG A 364 -13.91 -4.18 17.04
N SER A 365 -13.94 -2.84 17.00
CA SER A 365 -14.03 -2.02 18.20
C SER A 365 -15.36 -2.23 18.93
N LYS A 366 -16.48 -2.29 18.20
CA LYS A 366 -17.79 -2.65 18.77
C LYS A 366 -17.77 -4.01 19.47
N CYS A 367 -17.07 -4.99 18.91
CA CYS A 367 -16.92 -6.31 19.54
C CYS A 367 -16.11 -6.24 20.85
N LYS A 368 -15.00 -5.50 20.87
CA LYS A 368 -14.21 -5.30 22.10
C LYS A 368 -14.98 -4.56 23.19
N THR A 369 -15.73 -3.53 22.84
CA THR A 369 -16.56 -2.80 23.82
C THR A 369 -17.65 -3.71 24.38
N TYR A 370 -18.25 -4.58 23.55
CA TYR A 370 -19.22 -5.57 24.02
C TYR A 370 -18.58 -6.57 25.01
N ILE A 371 -17.40 -7.09 24.71
CA ILE A 371 -16.66 -8.00 25.61
C ILE A 371 -16.31 -7.30 26.92
N TRP A 372 -15.79 -6.07 26.87
CA TRP A 372 -15.51 -5.27 28.07
C TRP A 372 -16.76 -5.00 28.89
N MET A 373 -17.90 -4.72 28.26
CA MET A 373 -19.17 -4.53 28.97
C MET A 373 -19.64 -5.82 29.64
N VAL A 374 -19.53 -6.98 28.97
CA VAL A 374 -19.89 -8.28 29.55
C VAL A 374 -18.99 -8.60 30.75
N THR A 375 -17.67 -8.43 30.63
CA THR A 375 -16.76 -8.70 31.75
C THR A 375 -16.95 -7.71 32.91
N MET A 376 -17.28 -6.45 32.63
CA MET A 376 -17.58 -5.47 33.68
C MET A 376 -18.91 -5.78 34.40
N PHE A 377 -19.92 -6.29 33.66
CA PHE A 377 -21.19 -6.74 34.20
C PHE A 377 -21.02 -8.02 35.04
N GLU A 378 -20.24 -9.00 34.56
CA GLU A 378 -19.90 -10.21 35.34
C GLU A 378 -19.10 -9.88 36.60
N ALA A 379 -18.17 -8.91 36.52
CA ALA A 379 -17.40 -8.47 37.67
C ALA A 379 -18.24 -7.70 38.71
N THR A 380 -19.19 -6.86 38.27
CA THR A 380 -20.13 -6.19 39.18
C THR A 380 -21.16 -7.16 39.75
N TRP A 381 -21.65 -8.13 38.96
CA TRP A 381 -22.52 -9.21 39.44
C TRP A 381 -21.83 -10.10 40.48
N SER A 382 -20.59 -10.52 40.22
CA SER A 382 -19.79 -11.31 41.17
C SER A 382 -19.52 -10.54 42.47
N ARG A 383 -19.29 -9.22 42.39
CA ARG A 383 -19.17 -8.35 43.58
C ARG A 383 -20.49 -8.19 44.33
N MET A 384 -21.64 -8.22 43.65
CA MET A 384 -22.95 -8.22 44.28
C MET A 384 -23.30 -9.56 44.95
N GLU A 385 -22.88 -10.69 44.39
CA GLU A 385 -22.95 -11.99 45.07
C GLU A 385 -22.06 -12.03 46.31
N LEU A 386 -20.85 -11.44 46.23
CA LEU A 386 -19.96 -11.27 47.39
C LEU A 386 -20.57 -10.36 48.46
N LEU A 387 -21.30 -9.30 48.06
CA LEU A 387 -22.02 -8.44 48.98
C LEU A 387 -23.22 -9.15 49.62
N LYS A 388 -23.87 -10.06 48.89
CA LYS A 388 -24.94 -10.92 49.40
C LYS A 388 -24.39 -11.93 50.41
N ASP A 389 -23.23 -12.52 50.13
CA ASP A 389 -22.53 -13.44 51.05
C ASP A 389 -21.97 -12.71 52.29
N LEU A 390 -21.56 -11.44 52.14
CA LEU A 390 -21.20 -10.56 53.26
C LEU A 390 -22.42 -10.12 54.08
N LEU A 391 -23.56 -9.85 53.44
CA LEU A 391 -24.81 -9.49 54.13
C LEU A 391 -25.44 -10.70 54.84
N ASP A 392 -25.37 -11.89 54.26
CA ASP A 392 -25.78 -13.16 54.88
C ASP A 392 -24.87 -13.51 56.08
N LYS A 393 -23.62 -13.04 56.11
CA LYS A 393 -22.68 -13.17 57.24
C LYS A 393 -22.84 -12.12 58.35
N PHE A 394 -23.62 -11.05 58.14
CA PHE A 394 -23.73 -9.93 59.08
C PHE A 394 -25.09 -9.77 59.78
N CYS A 395 -25.99 -10.76 59.69
CA CYS A 395 -27.18 -10.83 60.54
C CYS A 395 -27.12 -12.01 61.52
N LEU A 396 -26.77 -11.66 62.78
CA LEU A 396 -27.04 -12.29 64.09
C LEU A 396 -25.81 -12.77 64.87
N ILE A 397 -25.42 -11.97 65.87
CA ILE A 397 -24.76 -12.43 67.11
C ILE A 397 -25.82 -13.19 67.95
N PRO A 398 -25.43 -14.05 68.91
CA PRO A 398 -25.60 -15.50 68.82
C PRO A 398 -26.50 -16.02 69.94
N THR A 399 -27.18 -17.15 69.75
CA THR A 399 -27.58 -18.08 70.84
C THR A 399 -28.24 -19.32 70.24
N ALA A 400 -27.45 -20.05 69.46
CA ALA A 400 -27.69 -21.48 69.21
C ALA A 400 -26.35 -22.25 69.22
N LYS A 401 -25.33 -21.67 69.86
CA LYS A 401 -24.05 -22.33 70.19
C LYS A 401 -24.19 -23.21 71.46
N ASP A 402 -25.21 -22.93 72.28
CA ASP A 402 -25.43 -23.63 73.56
C ASP A 402 -26.40 -24.82 73.46
N TRP A 403 -27.09 -25.00 72.33
CA TRP A 403 -27.95 -26.17 72.12
C TRP A 403 -27.18 -27.37 71.53
N LEU A 404 -26.20 -27.12 70.66
CA LEU A 404 -25.45 -28.18 69.95
C LEU A 404 -24.33 -28.84 70.76
N LEU A 405 -24.08 -28.41 72.00
CA LEU A 405 -23.07 -29.02 72.88
C LEU A 405 -23.68 -29.71 74.12
N SER A 406 -25.00 -29.76 74.28
CA SER A 406 -25.63 -30.44 75.42
C SER A 406 -26.61 -31.55 75.05
N GLU A 407 -26.93 -31.74 73.76
CA GLU A 407 -27.65 -32.92 73.32
C GLU A 407 -26.75 -33.89 72.56
N TYR A 408 -26.46 -35.01 73.22
CA TYR A 408 -26.47 -36.35 72.61
C TYR A 408 -25.28 -36.70 71.68
N SER A 409 -24.35 -37.59 72.06
CA SER A 409 -24.54 -38.81 72.88
C SER A 409 -25.69 -39.67 72.38
#